data_AF-A0AAD5VYL9-F1
#
_entry.id   AF-A0AAD5VYL9-F1
#
_cell.length_a   1.000
_cell.length_b   1.000
_cell.length_c   1.000
_cell.angle_alpha   90.00
_cell.angle_beta   90.00
_cell.angle_gamma   90.00
#
_symmetry.space_group_name_H-M   'P 1'
#
loop_
_entity.id
_entity.type
_entity.pdbx_description
1 polymer ?
#
loop_
_entity_poly.entity_id
_entity_poly.type
_entity_poly.pdbx_seq_one_letter_code
_entity_poly.pdbx_strand_id
1 'polypeptide(L)'
;MDAEQPDITPLLAPTPDDLAAVKVFPLIQALKKDITGTIDTAFSWEQLNASDIKYAVVRPLVIKYARLRNMAVVYACLVVRSYFQAQAAVNLAFEALMQSRASMCELLAMKLVGRFASNHMQLLAALTTAWSPLAGASPAVVEEVKSVISKNDIETAHTALEMAISTKSKAFLATPVIQDVVNDIYSGNVMFSLVSSRSILADNYKPRPIEIYEVRQASFLNHYRLRVPRYAAILEFLNFLILLVTFVLCQANGDPAQITPWEVVFMVFAFAQALGEYTAAAEHGWYIYIANMWNAFDICFTVIFLIFFSLRMKALHTNDLELSGAAFDILACGGCILLPRLVFYVFVNHVIILSLQAMIAEYVIFIGTAAICFSGLLFTLWVLGMPSTFHAFEELVTLTTDPLFIQQHNIERSHPQMTRFLQHS
;
A
#
# COMPACT_ATOMS: atom_id res chain seq x y z
N MET A 1 -22.45 -16.59 -53.24
CA MET A 1 -21.90 -17.64 -52.38
C MET A 1 -21.18 -16.92 -51.26
N ASP A 2 -21.94 -16.65 -50.20
CA ASP A 2 -21.45 -15.96 -49.02
C ASP A 2 -20.49 -16.91 -48.29
N ALA A 3 -19.27 -16.45 -48.07
CA ALA A 3 -18.29 -17.18 -47.29
C ALA A 3 -18.72 -17.11 -45.82
N GLU A 4 -19.17 -18.25 -45.28
CA GLU A 4 -19.34 -18.46 -43.85
C GLU A 4 -18.06 -18.04 -43.11
N GLN A 5 -18.16 -16.96 -42.34
CA GLN A 5 -17.18 -16.65 -41.31
C GLN A 5 -17.25 -17.76 -40.26
N PRO A 6 -16.13 -18.42 -39.91
CA PRO A 6 -16.17 -19.49 -38.94
C PRO A 6 -16.58 -18.91 -37.58
N ASP A 7 -17.74 -19.35 -37.09
CA ASP A 7 -18.13 -19.15 -35.71
C ASP A 7 -17.04 -19.71 -34.80
N ILE A 8 -16.37 -18.81 -34.10
CA ILE A 8 -15.28 -19.12 -33.17
C ILE A 8 -15.89 -20.00 -32.07
N THR A 9 -15.56 -21.28 -32.08
CA THR A 9 -15.97 -22.24 -31.06
C THR A 9 -15.64 -21.69 -29.66
N PRO A 10 -16.63 -21.38 -28.82
CA PRO A 10 -16.45 -20.58 -27.61
C PRO A 10 -15.84 -21.36 -26.43
N LEU A 11 -15.42 -22.60 -26.62
CA LEU A 11 -14.99 -23.48 -25.53
C LEU A 11 -13.49 -23.42 -25.22
N LEU A 12 -12.68 -22.88 -26.13
CA LEU A 12 -11.21 -22.85 -26.01
C LEU A 12 -10.75 -21.44 -25.59
N ALA A 13 -9.69 -21.39 -24.79
CA ALA A 13 -8.97 -20.13 -24.54
C ALA A 13 -8.54 -19.52 -25.88
N PRO A 14 -8.64 -18.19 -26.07
CA PRO A 14 -8.12 -17.55 -27.28
C PRO A 14 -6.65 -17.90 -27.45
N THR A 15 -6.25 -18.28 -28.67
CA THR A 15 -4.88 -18.72 -28.95
C THR A 15 -3.90 -17.55 -28.76
N PRO A 16 -2.62 -17.80 -28.42
CA PRO A 16 -1.63 -16.73 -28.26
C PRO A 16 -1.46 -15.89 -29.55
N ASP A 17 -1.66 -16.49 -30.72
CA ASP A 17 -1.60 -15.82 -32.02
C ASP A 17 -2.79 -14.86 -32.22
N ASP A 18 -3.99 -15.26 -31.79
CA ASP A 18 -5.19 -14.40 -31.81
C ASP A 18 -5.00 -13.19 -30.87
N LEU A 19 -4.37 -13.40 -29.70
CA LEU A 19 -4.08 -12.34 -28.74
C LEU A 19 -3.03 -11.35 -29.28
N ALA A 20 -1.98 -11.84 -29.94
CA ALA A 20 -0.95 -10.98 -30.54
C ALA A 20 -1.49 -10.10 -31.68
N ALA A 21 -2.53 -10.56 -32.39
CA ALA A 21 -3.16 -9.82 -33.48
C ALA A 21 -4.07 -8.67 -32.98
N VAL A 22 -4.40 -8.61 -31.69
CA VAL A 22 -5.30 -7.59 -31.14
C VAL A 22 -4.64 -6.22 -31.13
N LYS A 23 -5.28 -5.25 -31.80
CA LYS A 23 -4.82 -3.85 -31.84
C LYS A 23 -5.31 -3.11 -30.60
N VAL A 24 -4.39 -2.71 -29.73
CA VAL A 24 -4.66 -2.04 -28.46
C VAL A 24 -4.41 -0.53 -28.56
N PHE A 25 -3.31 -0.12 -29.18
CA PHE A 25 -2.93 1.29 -29.30
C PHE A 25 -3.99 2.17 -29.99
N PRO A 26 -4.57 1.78 -31.16
CA PRO A 26 -5.62 2.57 -31.79
C PRO A 26 -6.88 2.69 -30.94
N LEU A 27 -7.18 1.65 -30.14
CA LEU A 27 -8.34 1.62 -29.26
C LEU A 27 -8.20 2.61 -28.11
N ILE A 28 -7.01 2.69 -27.50
CA ILE A 28 -6.69 3.68 -26.45
C ILE A 28 -6.85 5.11 -26.99
N GLN A 29 -6.32 5.39 -28.19
CA GLN A 29 -6.43 6.72 -28.80
C GLN A 29 -7.88 7.10 -29.12
N ALA A 30 -8.66 6.16 -29.66
CA ALA A 30 -10.07 6.37 -29.95
C ALA A 30 -10.88 6.65 -28.68
N LEU A 31 -10.69 5.85 -27.62
CA LEU A 31 -11.34 6.02 -26.32
C LEU A 31 -11.00 7.38 -25.70
N LYS A 32 -9.72 7.74 -25.68
CA LYS A 32 -9.26 9.04 -25.17
C LYS A 32 -9.94 10.19 -25.92
N LYS A 33 -9.98 10.13 -27.25
CA LYS A 33 -10.59 11.18 -28.09
C LYS A 33 -12.08 11.31 -27.84
N ASP A 34 -12.81 10.19 -27.82
CA ASP A 34 -14.26 10.18 -27.58
C ASP A 34 -14.60 10.75 -26.19
N ILE A 35 -13.90 10.30 -25.14
CA ILE A 35 -14.17 10.74 -23.77
C ILE A 35 -13.86 12.24 -23.60
N THR A 36 -12.76 12.70 -24.19
CA THR A 36 -12.40 14.12 -24.19
C THR A 36 -13.45 14.98 -24.89
N GLY A 37 -14.05 14.49 -25.98
CA GLY A 37 -15.08 15.23 -26.73
C GLY A 37 -16.50 15.10 -26.17
N THR A 38 -16.77 14.13 -25.28
CA THR A 38 -18.11 13.95 -24.67
C THR A 38 -18.27 14.60 -23.30
N ILE A 39 -17.18 14.73 -22.54
CA ILE A 39 -17.21 15.25 -21.16
C ILE A 39 -16.41 16.55 -21.12
N ASP A 40 -17.13 17.67 -21.16
CA ASP A 40 -16.57 19.02 -21.08
C ASP A 40 -16.78 19.67 -19.71
N THR A 41 -17.64 19.10 -18.86
CA THR A 41 -17.94 19.58 -17.51
C THR A 41 -17.61 18.53 -16.44
N ALA A 42 -17.37 18.98 -15.21
CA ALA A 42 -17.11 18.09 -14.10
C ALA A 42 -18.43 17.48 -13.58
N PHE A 43 -18.49 16.15 -13.53
CA PHE A 43 -19.59 15.40 -12.94
C PHE A 43 -19.14 14.55 -11.75
N SER A 44 -19.99 14.43 -10.74
CA SER A 44 -19.84 13.45 -9.66
C SER A 44 -20.20 12.03 -10.14
N TRP A 45 -19.81 11.02 -9.36
CA TRP A 45 -20.11 9.61 -9.68
C TRP A 45 -21.62 9.34 -9.79
N GLU A 46 -22.43 9.99 -8.95
CA GLU A 46 -23.88 9.85 -8.95
C GLU A 46 -24.50 10.51 -10.19
N GLN A 47 -24.01 11.69 -10.56
CA GLN A 47 -24.44 12.40 -11.77
C GLN A 47 -24.11 11.58 -13.02
N LEU A 48 -22.90 11.02 -13.13
CA LEU A 48 -22.55 10.12 -14.24
C LEU A 48 -23.46 8.88 -14.30
N ASN A 49 -24.00 8.47 -13.15
CA ASN A 49 -24.94 7.37 -13.04
C ASN A 49 -26.41 7.76 -13.16
N ALA A 50 -26.72 9.04 -13.35
CA ALA A 50 -28.08 9.49 -13.61
C ALA A 50 -28.58 8.94 -14.97
N SER A 51 -29.90 8.76 -15.08
CA SER A 51 -30.51 8.07 -16.23
C SER A 51 -30.31 8.85 -17.53
N ASP A 52 -30.41 10.17 -17.48
CA ASP A 52 -30.15 11.09 -18.59
C ASP A 52 -28.74 10.89 -19.19
N ILE A 53 -27.68 10.98 -18.37
CA ILE A 53 -26.30 10.82 -18.82
C ILE A 53 -26.04 9.38 -19.28
N LYS A 54 -26.61 8.38 -18.59
CA LYS A 54 -26.50 6.98 -18.99
C LYS A 54 -27.05 6.72 -20.38
N TYR A 55 -28.24 7.25 -20.69
CA TYR A 55 -28.87 7.04 -21.99
C TYR A 55 -28.26 7.90 -23.10
N ALA A 56 -27.90 9.15 -22.79
CA ALA A 56 -27.37 10.10 -23.76
C ALA A 56 -25.89 9.85 -24.11
N VAL A 57 -25.06 9.49 -23.13
CA VAL A 57 -23.59 9.44 -23.30
C VAL A 57 -23.05 8.02 -23.14
N VAL A 58 -23.36 7.35 -22.02
CA VAL A 58 -22.75 6.04 -21.70
C VAL A 58 -23.19 4.96 -22.68
N ARG A 59 -24.50 4.82 -22.92
CA ARG A 59 -25.06 3.74 -23.75
C ARG A 59 -24.56 3.80 -25.21
N PRO A 60 -24.53 4.95 -25.90
CA PRO A 60 -23.96 5.03 -27.25
C PRO A 60 -22.49 4.62 -27.31
N LEU A 61 -21.67 5.05 -26.35
CA LEU A 61 -20.25 4.67 -26.28
C LEU A 61 -20.08 3.18 -26.02
N VAL A 62 -20.83 2.61 -25.07
CA VAL A 62 -20.82 1.16 -24.81
C VAL A 62 -21.18 0.38 -26.07
N ILE A 63 -22.23 0.79 -26.81
CA ILE A 63 -22.61 0.12 -28.07
C ILE A 63 -21.52 0.25 -29.13
N LYS A 64 -20.91 1.43 -29.28
CA LYS A 64 -19.83 1.68 -30.25
C LYS A 64 -18.64 0.76 -30.01
N TYR A 65 -18.10 0.78 -28.79
CA TYR A 65 -16.97 -0.09 -28.41
C TYR A 65 -17.37 -1.55 -28.32
N ALA A 66 -18.66 -1.84 -28.14
CA ALA A 66 -19.14 -3.19 -28.15
C ALA A 66 -19.04 -3.86 -29.52
N ARG A 67 -19.38 -3.13 -30.58
CA ARG A 67 -19.35 -3.65 -31.96
C ARG A 67 -17.95 -4.06 -32.43
N LEU A 68 -16.89 -3.48 -31.84
CA LEU A 68 -15.51 -3.78 -32.23
C LEU A 68 -15.05 -5.20 -31.87
N ARG A 69 -15.77 -5.90 -30.97
CA ARG A 69 -15.44 -7.27 -30.50
C ARG A 69 -13.98 -7.45 -30.06
N ASN A 70 -13.34 -6.38 -29.58
CA ASN A 70 -11.95 -6.40 -29.13
C ASN A 70 -11.89 -6.80 -27.64
N MET A 71 -11.09 -7.83 -27.33
CA MET A 71 -10.90 -8.37 -25.98
C MET A 71 -10.21 -7.36 -25.03
N ALA A 72 -9.29 -6.54 -25.57
CA ALA A 72 -8.53 -5.55 -24.81
C ALA A 72 -9.32 -4.29 -24.47
N VAL A 73 -10.63 -4.24 -24.75
CA VAL A 73 -11.45 -3.03 -24.54
C VAL A 73 -11.52 -2.61 -23.07
N VAL A 74 -11.58 -3.59 -22.16
CA VAL A 74 -11.63 -3.34 -20.71
C VAL A 74 -10.30 -2.76 -20.24
N TYR A 75 -9.20 -3.38 -20.66
CA TYR A 75 -7.85 -2.91 -20.43
C TYR A 75 -7.67 -1.47 -20.95
N ALA A 76 -8.07 -1.19 -22.19
CA ALA A 76 -7.93 0.13 -22.80
C ALA A 76 -8.69 1.22 -22.03
N CYS A 77 -9.89 0.94 -21.53
CA CYS A 77 -10.62 1.87 -20.67
C CYS A 77 -9.83 2.21 -19.39
N LEU A 78 -9.21 1.22 -18.75
CA LEU A 78 -8.43 1.43 -17.51
C LEU A 78 -7.08 2.13 -17.77
N VAL A 79 -6.46 1.90 -18.92
CA VAL A 79 -5.27 2.68 -19.33
C VAL A 79 -5.62 4.14 -19.56
N VAL A 80 -6.73 4.43 -20.26
CA VAL A 80 -7.19 5.81 -20.48
C VAL A 80 -7.57 6.48 -19.14
N ARG A 81 -8.14 5.72 -18.19
CA ARG A 81 -8.35 6.20 -16.82
C ARG A 81 -7.03 6.62 -16.16
N SER A 82 -6.00 5.77 -16.20
CA SER A 82 -4.69 6.07 -15.62
C SER A 82 -4.11 7.37 -16.17
N TYR A 83 -4.24 7.58 -17.48
CA TYR A 83 -3.84 8.84 -18.13
C TYR A 83 -4.58 10.05 -17.55
N PHE A 84 -5.91 9.99 -17.43
CA PHE A 84 -6.68 11.11 -16.88
C PHE A 84 -6.39 11.37 -15.39
N GLN A 85 -6.13 10.32 -14.60
CA GLN A 85 -5.70 10.49 -13.21
C GLN A 85 -4.33 11.16 -13.12
N ALA A 86 -3.38 10.76 -13.96
CA ALA A 86 -2.06 11.41 -14.03
C ALA A 86 -2.18 12.89 -14.43
N GLN A 87 -3.04 13.20 -15.41
CA GLN A 87 -3.31 14.58 -15.82
C GLN A 87 -4.01 15.41 -14.72
N ALA A 88 -4.90 14.80 -13.94
CA ALA A 88 -5.57 15.44 -12.82
C ALA A 88 -4.56 15.85 -11.73
N ALA A 89 -3.54 15.01 -11.48
CA ALA A 89 -2.50 15.31 -10.49
C ALA A 89 -1.53 16.42 -10.95
N VAL A 90 -1.28 16.53 -12.26
CA VAL A 90 -0.40 17.58 -12.82
C VAL A 90 -1.13 18.92 -12.94
N ASN A 91 -2.40 18.92 -13.35
CA ASN A 91 -3.16 20.13 -13.64
C ASN A 91 -4.34 20.32 -12.69
N LEU A 92 -4.08 20.96 -11.55
CA LEU A 92 -5.05 21.21 -10.48
C LEU A 92 -6.26 22.04 -10.95
N ALA A 93 -6.09 22.93 -11.94
CA ALA A 93 -7.19 23.77 -12.43
C ALA A 93 -8.29 22.96 -13.13
N PHE A 94 -7.93 21.84 -13.77
CA PHE A 94 -8.87 20.95 -14.46
C PHE A 94 -9.04 19.61 -13.74
N GLU A 95 -8.63 19.52 -12.46
CA GLU A 95 -8.65 18.28 -11.69
C GLU A 95 -10.03 17.62 -11.70
N ALA A 96 -11.08 18.38 -11.35
CA ALA A 96 -12.45 17.87 -11.28
C ALA A 96 -12.96 17.32 -12.63
N LEU A 97 -12.60 17.98 -13.75
CA LEU A 97 -12.94 17.54 -15.10
C LEU A 97 -12.21 16.24 -15.46
N MET A 98 -10.90 16.17 -15.18
CA MET A 98 -10.10 14.99 -15.46
C MET A 98 -10.53 13.79 -14.59
N GLN A 99 -10.89 14.03 -13.33
CA GLN A 99 -11.47 13.00 -12.46
C GLN A 99 -12.83 12.49 -12.98
N SER A 100 -13.65 13.38 -13.54
CA SER A 100 -14.92 12.98 -14.15
C SER A 100 -14.69 12.11 -15.40
N ARG A 101 -13.74 12.47 -16.26
CA ARG A 101 -13.32 11.67 -17.42
C ARG A 101 -12.75 10.31 -16.99
N ALA A 102 -11.95 10.27 -15.93
CA ALA A 102 -11.43 9.04 -15.33
C ALA A 102 -12.57 8.14 -14.79
N SER A 103 -13.57 8.73 -14.15
CA SER A 103 -14.76 8.04 -13.64
C SER A 103 -15.63 7.47 -14.76
N MET A 104 -15.77 8.20 -15.88
CA MET A 104 -16.45 7.72 -17.07
C MET A 104 -15.75 6.50 -17.69
N CYS A 105 -14.41 6.48 -17.72
CA CYS A 105 -13.65 5.32 -18.18
C CYS A 105 -13.93 4.06 -17.34
N GLU A 106 -14.02 4.22 -16.02
CA GLU A 106 -14.37 3.14 -15.09
C GLU A 106 -15.81 2.64 -15.32
N LEU A 107 -16.75 3.55 -15.54
CA LEU A 107 -18.13 3.21 -15.89
C LEU A 107 -18.24 2.44 -17.20
N LEU A 108 -17.51 2.86 -18.24
CA LEU A 108 -17.44 2.14 -19.51
C LEU A 108 -16.84 0.74 -19.34
N ALA A 109 -15.75 0.61 -18.58
CA ALA A 109 -15.12 -0.68 -18.29
C ALA A 109 -16.12 -1.66 -17.63
N MET A 110 -16.86 -1.20 -16.60
CA MET A 110 -17.88 -2.02 -15.94
C MET A 110 -18.96 -2.52 -16.91
N LYS A 111 -19.44 -1.65 -17.81
CA LYS A 111 -20.49 -2.02 -18.76
C LYS A 111 -19.98 -2.92 -19.88
N LEU A 112 -18.72 -2.76 -20.30
CA LEU A 112 -18.13 -3.55 -21.36
C LEU A 112 -17.73 -4.96 -20.89
N VAL A 113 -17.29 -5.11 -19.62
CA VAL A 113 -17.00 -6.43 -19.01
C VAL A 113 -18.22 -7.35 -19.02
N GLY A 114 -19.42 -6.81 -18.77
CA GLY A 114 -20.66 -7.59 -18.74
C GLY A 114 -20.97 -8.37 -20.03
N ARG A 115 -20.32 -8.04 -21.15
CA ARG A 115 -20.49 -8.78 -22.42
C ARG A 115 -19.69 -10.07 -22.47
N PHE A 116 -18.61 -10.16 -21.71
CA PHE A 116 -17.81 -11.38 -21.58
C PHE A 116 -18.38 -12.30 -20.50
N ALA A 117 -19.33 -11.83 -19.68
CA ALA A 117 -19.91 -12.59 -18.58
C ALA A 117 -20.64 -13.88 -19.01
N SER A 118 -21.08 -13.98 -20.27
CA SER A 118 -21.71 -15.21 -20.78
C SER A 118 -20.74 -16.38 -20.91
N ASN A 119 -19.44 -16.11 -21.07
CA ASN A 119 -18.41 -17.11 -21.23
C ASN A 119 -17.27 -16.84 -20.24
N HIS A 120 -17.20 -17.67 -19.20
CA HIS A 120 -16.22 -17.54 -18.13
C HIS A 120 -14.77 -17.51 -18.66
N MET A 121 -14.45 -18.30 -19.69
CA MET A 121 -13.10 -18.30 -20.28
C MET A 121 -12.75 -16.99 -21.00
N GLN A 122 -13.70 -16.40 -21.72
CA GLN A 122 -13.49 -15.11 -22.36
C GLN A 122 -13.40 -13.97 -21.34
N LEU A 123 -14.18 -14.06 -20.25
CA LEU A 123 -14.10 -13.13 -19.14
C LEU A 123 -12.72 -13.18 -18.46
N LEU A 124 -12.24 -14.38 -18.14
CA LEU A 124 -10.89 -14.57 -17.61
C LEU A 124 -9.85 -14.01 -18.57
N ALA A 125 -9.93 -14.38 -19.86
CA ALA A 125 -9.03 -13.85 -20.87
C ALA A 125 -9.05 -12.32 -20.93
N ALA A 126 -10.22 -11.67 -20.92
CA ALA A 126 -10.32 -10.22 -20.94
C ALA A 126 -9.63 -9.54 -19.73
N LEU A 127 -9.65 -10.19 -18.57
CA LEU A 127 -9.18 -9.61 -17.31
C LEU A 127 -7.73 -9.93 -16.97
N THR A 128 -7.25 -11.14 -17.28
CA THR A 128 -5.95 -11.66 -16.85
C THR A 128 -4.91 -11.75 -17.97
N THR A 129 -5.30 -11.54 -19.24
CA THR A 129 -4.31 -11.40 -20.31
C THR A 129 -3.53 -10.10 -20.17
N ALA A 130 -2.21 -10.19 -20.28
CA ALA A 130 -1.33 -9.04 -20.24
C ALA A 130 -1.28 -8.38 -21.62
N TRP A 131 -1.66 -7.10 -21.69
CA TRP A 131 -1.67 -6.32 -22.92
C TRP A 131 -0.53 -5.33 -22.93
N SER A 132 0.16 -5.20 -24.06
CA SER A 132 1.08 -4.09 -24.28
C SER A 132 0.29 -2.86 -24.78
N PRO A 133 0.44 -1.68 -24.16
CA PRO A 133 -0.21 -0.45 -24.63
C PRO A 133 0.12 -0.08 -26.08
N LEU A 134 1.30 -0.49 -26.56
CA LEU A 134 1.83 -0.19 -27.89
C LEU A 134 1.43 -1.23 -28.95
N ALA A 135 0.67 -2.28 -28.58
CA ALA A 135 0.24 -3.30 -29.53
C ALA A 135 -0.61 -2.69 -30.66
N GLY A 136 -0.14 -2.82 -31.90
CA GLY A 136 -0.79 -2.24 -33.09
C GLY A 136 -0.43 -0.77 -33.38
N ALA A 137 0.58 -0.20 -32.72
CA ALA A 137 1.14 1.12 -33.07
C ALA A 137 2.03 1.04 -34.32
N SER A 138 2.23 2.19 -35.00
CA SER A 138 3.20 2.28 -36.09
C SER A 138 4.63 2.17 -35.53
N PRO A 139 5.59 1.61 -36.30
CA PRO A 139 6.95 1.41 -35.81
C PRO A 139 7.64 2.72 -35.38
N ALA A 140 7.33 3.84 -36.05
CA ALA A 140 7.84 5.16 -35.69
C ALA A 140 7.41 5.62 -34.28
N VAL A 141 6.14 5.40 -33.90
CA VAL A 141 5.64 5.77 -32.56
C VAL A 141 6.26 4.88 -31.49
N VAL A 142 6.47 3.60 -31.78
CA VAL A 142 7.12 2.67 -30.84
C VAL A 142 8.55 3.11 -30.56
N GLU A 143 9.29 3.54 -31.58
CA GLU A 143 10.66 4.03 -31.43
C GLU A 143 10.74 5.35 -30.67
N GLU A 144 9.82 6.29 -30.96
CA GLU A 144 9.69 7.55 -30.22
C GLU A 144 9.43 7.30 -28.73
N VAL A 145 8.45 6.47 -28.40
CA VAL A 145 8.12 6.12 -27.00
C VAL A 145 9.30 5.41 -26.32
N LYS A 146 10.01 4.54 -27.05
CA LYS A 146 11.22 3.86 -26.55
C LYS A 146 12.39 4.81 -26.29
N SER A 147 12.45 5.94 -26.98
CA SER A 147 13.50 6.95 -26.78
C SER A 147 13.27 7.84 -25.56
N VAL A 148 12.00 8.05 -25.17
CA VAL A 148 11.61 8.94 -24.07
C VAL A 148 11.52 8.20 -22.74
N ILE A 149 11.13 6.93 -22.75
CA ILE A 149 10.91 6.14 -21.54
C ILE A 149 12.11 5.20 -21.31
N SER A 150 12.52 5.00 -20.05
CA SER A 150 13.59 4.05 -19.73
C SER A 150 13.20 2.62 -20.12
N LYS A 151 14.16 1.82 -20.62
CA LYS A 151 13.96 0.42 -21.06
C LYS A 151 13.20 -0.47 -20.07
N ASN A 152 13.29 -0.18 -18.77
CA ASN A 152 12.66 -0.99 -17.72
C ASN A 152 11.15 -0.72 -17.53
N ASP A 153 10.62 0.43 -17.99
CA ASP A 153 9.20 0.81 -17.80
C ASP A 153 8.34 0.56 -19.06
N ILE A 154 8.95 0.34 -20.23
CA ILE A 154 8.25 0.24 -21.53
C ILE A 154 7.66 -1.16 -21.77
N GLU A 155 8.23 -2.19 -21.14
CA GLU A 155 7.93 -3.59 -21.46
C GLU A 155 6.97 -4.27 -20.49
N THR A 156 6.37 -3.52 -19.54
CA THR A 156 5.40 -4.10 -18.62
C THR A 156 4.03 -4.19 -19.31
N ALA A 157 3.82 -5.31 -20.00
CA ALA A 157 2.47 -5.73 -20.34
C ALA A 157 1.68 -5.86 -19.03
N HIS A 158 0.55 -5.17 -18.94
CA HIS A 158 -0.29 -5.17 -17.75
C HIS A 158 -1.62 -5.83 -18.06
N THR A 159 -2.18 -6.51 -17.08
CA THR A 159 -3.53 -7.06 -17.15
C THR A 159 -4.57 -5.97 -16.88
N ALA A 160 -5.83 -6.20 -17.29
CA ALA A 160 -6.90 -5.28 -16.94
C ALA A 160 -7.11 -5.24 -15.41
N LEU A 161 -6.93 -6.35 -14.72
CA LEU A 161 -7.05 -6.42 -13.26
C LEU A 161 -5.97 -5.59 -12.56
N GLU A 162 -4.70 -5.70 -12.98
CA GLU A 162 -3.60 -4.89 -12.44
C GLU A 162 -3.82 -3.39 -12.68
N MET A 163 -4.27 -3.03 -13.90
CA MET A 163 -4.60 -1.63 -14.20
C MET A 163 -5.73 -1.12 -13.31
N ALA A 164 -6.79 -1.91 -13.08
CA ALA A 164 -7.90 -1.52 -12.20
C ALA A 164 -7.44 -1.28 -10.75
N ILE A 165 -6.53 -2.12 -10.24
CA ILE A 165 -5.95 -1.98 -8.91
C ILE A 165 -5.06 -0.73 -8.85
N SER A 166 -4.17 -0.55 -9.82
CA SER A 166 -3.26 0.60 -9.92
C SER A 166 -4.03 1.93 -9.98
N THR A 167 -5.12 1.99 -10.75
CA THR A 167 -5.98 3.18 -10.87
C THR A 167 -7.04 3.31 -9.78
N LYS A 168 -7.00 2.46 -8.75
CA LYS A 168 -7.95 2.43 -7.62
C LYS A 168 -9.42 2.44 -8.06
N SER A 169 -9.77 1.61 -9.05
CA SER A 169 -11.11 1.52 -9.63
C SER A 169 -12.06 0.70 -8.75
N LYS A 170 -12.50 1.29 -7.63
CA LYS A 170 -13.29 0.61 -6.60
C LYS A 170 -14.65 0.11 -7.12
N ALA A 171 -15.35 0.89 -7.94
CA ALA A 171 -16.66 0.50 -8.44
C ALA A 171 -16.56 -0.65 -9.44
N PHE A 172 -15.51 -0.61 -10.28
CA PHE A 172 -15.19 -1.71 -11.18
C PHE A 172 -14.87 -2.99 -10.39
N LEU A 173 -13.92 -2.92 -9.46
CA LEU A 173 -13.52 -4.09 -8.67
C LEU A 173 -14.67 -4.65 -7.82
N ALA A 174 -15.59 -3.82 -7.33
CA ALA A 174 -16.76 -4.26 -6.56
C ALA A 174 -17.87 -4.93 -7.39
N THR A 175 -17.76 -4.97 -8.72
CA THR A 175 -18.77 -5.63 -9.57
C THR A 175 -18.77 -7.14 -9.35
N PRO A 176 -19.94 -7.81 -9.21
CA PRO A 176 -20.01 -9.25 -8.89
C PRO A 176 -19.26 -10.12 -9.89
N VAL A 177 -19.38 -9.83 -11.19
CA VAL A 177 -18.67 -10.57 -12.27
C VAL A 177 -17.15 -10.55 -12.07
N ILE A 178 -16.59 -9.46 -11.53
CA ILE A 178 -15.15 -9.34 -11.28
C ILE A 178 -14.79 -10.01 -9.96
N GLN A 179 -15.65 -9.89 -8.94
CA GLN A 179 -15.48 -10.59 -7.67
C GLN A 179 -15.46 -12.11 -7.85
N ASP A 180 -16.30 -12.67 -8.73
CA ASP A 180 -16.30 -14.10 -9.06
C ASP A 180 -14.94 -14.54 -9.60
N VAL A 181 -14.38 -13.79 -10.57
CA VAL A 181 -13.05 -14.05 -11.12
C VAL A 181 -11.95 -13.93 -10.06
N VAL A 182 -12.01 -12.91 -9.20
CA VAL A 182 -11.05 -12.74 -8.10
C VAL A 182 -11.15 -13.90 -7.10
N ASN A 183 -12.36 -14.38 -6.79
CA ASN A 183 -12.59 -15.53 -5.92
C ASN A 183 -12.06 -16.84 -6.53
N ASP A 184 -12.18 -17.01 -7.85
CA ASP A 184 -11.63 -18.15 -8.58
C ASP A 184 -10.10 -18.14 -8.62
N ILE A 185 -9.49 -16.96 -8.78
CA ILE A 185 -8.05 -16.76 -8.65
C ILE A 185 -7.60 -17.08 -7.21
N TYR A 186 -8.29 -16.54 -6.20
CA TYR A 186 -7.97 -16.76 -4.79
C TYR A 186 -8.06 -18.24 -4.39
N SER A 187 -9.10 -18.94 -4.88
CA SER A 187 -9.33 -20.36 -4.62
C SER A 187 -8.37 -21.27 -5.41
N GLY A 188 -7.67 -20.74 -6.41
CA GLY A 188 -6.79 -21.51 -7.29
C GLY A 188 -7.54 -22.37 -8.30
N ASN A 189 -8.79 -22.01 -8.62
CA ASN A 189 -9.55 -22.62 -9.72
C ASN A 189 -9.01 -22.15 -11.08
N VAL A 190 -8.43 -20.95 -11.10
CA VAL A 190 -7.78 -20.35 -12.27
C VAL A 190 -6.33 -20.08 -11.93
N MET A 191 -5.43 -20.57 -12.76
CA MET A 191 -4.01 -20.21 -12.69
C MET A 191 -3.62 -19.42 -13.92
N PHE A 192 -2.94 -18.30 -13.70
CA PHE A 192 -2.34 -17.49 -14.75
C PHE A 192 -0.96 -17.02 -14.28
N SER A 193 -0.01 -16.95 -15.22
CA SER A 193 1.33 -16.45 -14.93
C SER A 193 1.36 -14.94 -15.12
N LEU A 194 1.56 -14.19 -14.03
CA LEU A 194 1.97 -12.79 -14.09
C LEU A 194 3.46 -12.70 -14.36
N VAL A 195 3.87 -11.76 -15.21
CA VAL A 195 5.28 -11.45 -15.42
C VAL A 195 5.78 -10.68 -14.20
N SER A 196 6.40 -11.37 -13.25
CA SER A 196 6.98 -10.73 -12.07
C SER A 196 8.34 -10.17 -12.42
N SER A 197 8.44 -8.84 -12.52
CA SER A 197 9.71 -8.14 -12.80
C SER A 197 10.54 -7.84 -11.55
N ARG A 198 9.97 -8.01 -10.34
CA ARG A 198 10.58 -7.62 -9.06
C ARG A 198 10.81 -8.76 -8.05
N SER A 199 10.50 -10.01 -8.39
CA SER A 199 10.80 -11.14 -7.49
C SER A 199 12.29 -11.50 -7.53
N ILE A 200 12.85 -11.81 -6.37
CA ILE A 200 14.25 -12.27 -6.23
C ILE A 200 14.45 -13.62 -6.96
N LEU A 201 13.41 -14.45 -7.00
CA LEU A 201 13.37 -15.74 -7.68
C LEU A 201 12.25 -15.73 -8.72
N ALA A 202 12.48 -15.01 -9.82
CA ALA A 202 11.50 -14.88 -10.88
C ALA A 202 11.24 -16.22 -11.60
N ASP A 203 10.06 -16.81 -11.36
CA ASP A 203 9.54 -17.99 -12.08
C ASP A 203 8.95 -17.59 -13.45
N ASN A 204 9.71 -16.84 -14.24
CA ASN A 204 9.33 -16.39 -15.59
C ASN A 204 9.76 -17.39 -16.68
N TYR A 205 10.38 -18.53 -16.31
CA TYR A 205 10.97 -19.47 -17.27
C TYR A 205 9.92 -20.23 -18.10
N LYS A 206 8.66 -20.32 -17.62
CA LYS A 206 7.57 -20.96 -18.36
C LYS A 206 6.26 -20.16 -18.22
N PRO A 207 5.97 -19.21 -19.13
CA PRO A 207 4.68 -18.53 -19.13
C PRO A 207 3.58 -19.56 -19.38
N ARG A 208 2.63 -19.67 -18.46
CA ARG A 208 1.49 -20.58 -18.61
C ARG A 208 0.28 -19.80 -19.12
N PRO A 209 -0.41 -20.32 -20.14
CA PRO A 209 -1.68 -19.77 -20.56
C PRO A 209 -2.70 -19.92 -19.42
N ILE A 210 -3.85 -19.26 -19.57
CA ILE A 210 -4.95 -19.37 -18.62
C ILE A 210 -5.44 -20.82 -18.62
N GLU A 211 -5.21 -21.52 -17.51
CA GLU A 211 -5.64 -22.90 -17.31
C GLU A 211 -6.71 -22.93 -16.21
N ILE A 212 -7.89 -23.48 -16.53
CA ILE A 212 -8.88 -23.84 -15.52
C ILE A 212 -8.39 -25.13 -14.87
N TYR A 213 -8.34 -25.15 -13.54
CA TYR A 213 -7.97 -26.31 -12.77
C TYR A 213 -9.05 -27.39 -12.83
N GLU A 214 -8.75 -28.53 -13.46
CA GLU A 214 -9.61 -29.71 -13.40
C GLU A 214 -9.25 -30.62 -12.22
N VAL A 215 -10.17 -30.73 -11.25
CA VAL A 215 -10.00 -31.56 -10.05
C VAL A 215 -9.73 -33.04 -10.38
N ARG A 216 -10.28 -33.55 -11.49
CA ARG A 216 -10.17 -34.96 -11.89
C ARG A 216 -8.81 -35.36 -12.47
N GLN A 217 -8.06 -34.42 -13.03
CA GLN A 217 -6.74 -34.70 -13.63
C GLN A 217 -5.57 -34.46 -12.66
N ALA A 218 -5.88 -34.03 -11.44
CA ALA A 218 -4.85 -33.64 -10.48
C ALA A 218 -4.18 -34.85 -9.82
N SER A 219 -2.84 -34.84 -9.83
CA SER A 219 -2.03 -35.75 -9.01
C SER A 219 -2.27 -35.51 -7.52
N PHE A 220 -2.14 -36.56 -6.71
CA PHE A 220 -2.34 -36.55 -5.25
C PHE A 220 -1.45 -35.54 -4.51
N LEU A 221 -0.25 -35.24 -5.04
CA LEU A 221 0.68 -34.23 -4.49
C LEU A 221 0.97 -33.12 -5.51
N ASN A 222 -0.03 -32.27 -5.74
CA ASN A 222 0.12 -31.14 -6.63
C ASN A 222 0.79 -29.94 -5.91
N HIS A 223 2.12 -29.90 -5.93
CA HIS A 223 2.93 -28.85 -5.32
C HIS A 223 2.62 -27.45 -5.89
N TYR A 224 2.06 -27.35 -7.11
CA TYR A 224 1.61 -26.08 -7.69
C TYR A 224 0.50 -25.40 -6.88
N ARG A 225 -0.26 -26.16 -6.07
CA ARG A 225 -1.31 -25.59 -5.22
C ARG A 225 -0.76 -24.77 -4.05
N LEU A 226 0.49 -24.98 -3.64
CA LEU A 226 1.12 -24.16 -2.59
C LEU A 226 1.31 -22.69 -3.03
N ARG A 227 1.28 -22.41 -4.33
CA ARG A 227 1.32 -21.05 -4.90
C ARG A 227 -0.03 -20.32 -4.84
N VAL A 228 -1.12 -21.05 -4.61
CA VAL A 228 -2.47 -20.45 -4.59
C VAL A 228 -2.59 -19.52 -3.39
N PRO A 229 -3.12 -18.28 -3.56
CA PRO A 229 -3.20 -17.29 -2.50
C PRO A 229 -3.85 -17.79 -1.21
N ARG A 230 -4.93 -18.58 -1.32
CA ARG A 230 -5.61 -19.17 -0.16
C ARG A 230 -4.71 -20.07 0.69
N TYR A 231 -3.91 -20.94 0.06
CA TYR A 231 -3.02 -21.82 0.81
C TYR A 231 -1.81 -21.07 1.34
N ALA A 232 -1.30 -20.09 0.58
CA ALA A 232 -0.27 -19.17 1.06
C ALA A 232 -0.72 -18.44 2.35
N ALA A 233 -1.93 -17.88 2.38
CA ALA A 233 -2.47 -17.22 3.57
C ALA A 233 -2.62 -18.16 4.77
N ILE A 234 -3.05 -19.42 4.55
CA ILE A 234 -3.13 -20.44 5.61
C ILE A 234 -1.73 -20.78 6.14
N LEU A 235 -0.74 -20.94 5.27
CA LEU A 235 0.63 -21.26 5.66
C LEU A 235 1.30 -20.10 6.40
N GLU A 236 1.05 -18.87 5.97
CA GLU A 236 1.51 -17.66 6.67
C GLU A 236 0.94 -17.60 8.09
N PHE A 237 -0.37 -17.85 8.24
CA PHE A 237 -1.01 -17.92 9.55
C PHE A 237 -0.45 -19.06 10.42
N LEU A 238 -0.24 -20.25 9.85
CA LEU A 238 0.36 -21.37 10.57
C LEU A 238 1.80 -21.07 11.01
N ASN A 239 2.60 -20.44 10.15
CA ASN A 239 3.97 -20.03 10.49
C ASN A 239 3.97 -19.02 11.64
N PHE A 240 3.09 -18.02 11.58
CA PHE A 240 2.90 -17.07 12.68
C PHE A 240 2.45 -17.77 13.97
N LEU A 241 1.53 -18.73 13.90
CA LEU A 241 1.07 -19.49 15.06
C LEU A 241 2.20 -20.31 15.69
N ILE A 242 3.02 -20.97 14.87
CA ILE A 242 4.20 -21.73 15.35
C ILE A 242 5.20 -20.78 16.02
N LEU A 243 5.47 -19.62 15.41
CA LEU A 243 6.33 -18.59 16.00
C LEU A 243 5.77 -18.10 17.35
N LEU A 244 4.47 -17.86 17.45
CA LEU A 244 3.82 -17.42 18.68
C LEU A 244 3.91 -18.49 19.79
N VAL A 245 3.63 -19.76 19.47
CA VAL A 245 3.72 -20.86 20.43
C VAL A 245 5.15 -21.05 20.90
N THR A 246 6.12 -21.05 19.99
CA THR A 246 7.55 -21.17 20.33
C THR A 246 8.07 -19.98 21.13
N PHE A 247 7.60 -18.76 20.84
CA PHE A 247 7.87 -17.56 21.63
C PHE A 247 7.38 -17.71 23.08
N VAL A 248 6.13 -18.13 23.29
CA VAL A 248 5.57 -18.34 24.63
C VAL A 248 6.32 -19.45 25.37
N LEU A 249 6.66 -20.56 24.70
CA LEU A 249 7.44 -21.65 25.29
C LEU A 249 8.87 -21.23 25.65
N CYS A 250 9.50 -20.39 24.84
CA CYS A 250 10.81 -19.80 25.12
C CYS A 250 10.76 -18.93 26.37
N GLN A 251 9.76 -18.05 26.49
CA GLN A 251 9.61 -17.20 27.68
C GLN A 251 9.24 -17.99 28.94
N ALA A 252 8.39 -19.00 28.82
CA ALA A 252 7.95 -19.81 29.96
C ALA A 252 9.05 -20.73 30.51
N ASN A 253 9.95 -21.21 29.65
CA ASN A 253 11.04 -22.12 30.01
C ASN A 253 12.42 -21.45 29.86
N GLY A 254 12.48 -20.12 29.89
CA GLY A 254 13.71 -19.37 29.74
C GLY A 254 14.60 -19.52 30.98
N ASP A 255 15.84 -19.97 30.79
CA ASP A 255 16.86 -20.00 31.84
C ASP A 255 17.95 -18.96 31.52
N PRO A 256 18.19 -17.97 32.39
CA PRO A 256 19.26 -17.01 32.19
C PRO A 256 20.65 -17.64 32.11
N ALA A 257 20.88 -18.79 32.75
CA ALA A 257 22.20 -19.41 32.88
C ALA A 257 22.58 -20.33 31.71
N GLN A 258 21.61 -20.96 31.05
CA GLN A 258 21.86 -21.94 30.00
C GLN A 258 20.90 -21.77 28.82
N ILE A 259 21.36 -22.17 27.63
CA ILE A 259 20.49 -22.21 26.45
C ILE A 259 19.53 -23.38 26.60
N THR A 260 18.24 -23.10 26.63
CA THR A 260 17.22 -24.14 26.68
C THR A 260 16.87 -24.63 25.28
N PRO A 261 16.44 -25.90 25.11
CA PRO A 261 16.07 -26.42 23.80
C PRO A 261 14.93 -25.60 23.16
N TRP A 262 14.00 -25.07 23.97
CA TRP A 262 12.92 -24.20 23.51
C TRP A 262 13.41 -22.87 22.97
N GLU A 263 14.49 -22.32 23.54
CA GLU A 263 15.15 -21.12 23.03
C GLU A 263 15.74 -21.37 21.64
N VAL A 264 16.42 -22.51 21.43
CA VAL A 264 16.97 -22.87 20.11
C VAL A 264 15.88 -23.01 19.07
N VAL A 265 14.79 -23.72 19.41
CA VAL A 265 13.64 -23.89 18.51
C VAL A 265 13.04 -22.53 18.15
N PHE A 266 12.81 -21.66 19.15
CA PHE A 266 12.32 -20.30 18.92
C PHE A 266 13.26 -19.50 18.02
N MET A 267 14.57 -19.49 18.30
CA MET A 267 15.55 -18.77 17.48
C MET A 267 15.51 -19.21 16.02
N VAL A 268 15.41 -20.52 15.75
CA VAL A 268 15.31 -21.04 14.37
C VAL A 268 14.06 -20.51 13.65
N PHE A 269 12.89 -20.58 14.29
CA PHE A 269 11.65 -20.06 13.69
C PHE A 269 11.65 -18.54 13.54
N ALA A 270 12.21 -17.82 14.51
CA ALA A 270 12.33 -16.37 14.45
C ALA A 270 13.30 -15.91 13.34
N PHE A 271 14.41 -16.62 13.13
CA PHE A 271 15.29 -16.38 11.97
C PHE A 271 14.60 -16.68 10.65
N ALA A 272 13.81 -17.76 10.57
CA ALA A 272 13.04 -18.07 9.37
C ALA A 272 12.03 -16.95 9.05
N GLN A 273 11.32 -16.44 10.07
CA GLN A 273 10.44 -15.28 9.90
C GLN A 273 11.21 -14.04 9.46
N ALA A 274 12.34 -13.72 10.11
CA ALA A 274 13.16 -12.55 9.79
C ALA A 274 13.67 -12.57 8.33
N LEU A 275 14.09 -13.74 7.85
CA LEU A 275 14.47 -13.93 6.45
C LEU A 275 13.28 -13.78 5.51
N GLY A 276 12.11 -14.32 5.88
CA GLY A 276 10.86 -14.13 5.15
C GLY A 276 10.53 -12.65 4.96
N GLU A 277 10.53 -11.88 6.05
CA GLU A 277 10.26 -10.43 5.99
C GLU A 277 11.31 -9.67 5.18
N TYR A 278 12.58 -10.04 5.31
CA TYR A 278 13.65 -9.45 4.50
C TYR A 278 13.43 -9.68 3.00
N THR A 279 13.06 -10.89 2.59
CA THR A 279 12.76 -11.20 1.19
C THR A 279 11.53 -10.43 0.70
N ALA A 280 10.46 -10.38 1.50
CA ALA A 280 9.24 -9.66 1.15
C ALA A 280 9.49 -8.15 0.97
N ALA A 281 10.26 -7.54 1.88
CA ALA A 281 10.65 -6.14 1.81
C ALA A 281 11.52 -5.82 0.58
N ALA A 282 12.41 -6.73 0.22
CA ALA A 282 13.27 -6.59 -0.96
C ALA A 282 12.48 -6.74 -2.29
N GLU A 283 11.47 -7.60 -2.35
CA GLU A 283 10.66 -7.81 -3.56
C GLU A 283 9.67 -6.65 -3.83
N HIS A 284 8.98 -6.16 -2.80
CA HIS A 284 7.96 -5.12 -2.96
C HIS A 284 8.56 -3.71 -2.97
N GLY A 285 9.76 -3.55 -2.41
CA GLY A 285 10.41 -2.28 -2.13
C GLY A 285 9.99 -1.73 -0.77
N TRP A 286 10.97 -1.17 -0.05
CA TRP A 286 10.83 -0.71 1.34
C TRP A 286 9.64 0.23 1.59
N TYR A 287 9.39 1.17 0.68
CA TYR A 287 8.31 2.15 0.85
C TYR A 287 6.92 1.50 0.81
N ILE A 288 6.69 0.60 -0.15
CA ILE A 288 5.40 -0.08 -0.31
C ILE A 288 5.21 -1.09 0.81
N TYR A 289 6.27 -1.78 1.21
CA TYR A 289 6.21 -2.79 2.26
C TYR A 289 5.89 -2.18 3.63
N ILE A 290 6.55 -1.08 4.03
CA ILE A 290 6.29 -0.40 5.32
C ILE A 290 4.94 0.32 5.33
N ALA A 291 4.41 0.74 4.16
CA ALA A 291 3.09 1.35 4.08
C ALA A 291 1.96 0.43 4.55
N ASN A 292 2.18 -0.90 4.53
CA ASN A 292 1.29 -1.83 5.20
C ASN A 292 1.57 -1.83 6.71
N MET A 293 0.61 -1.35 7.49
CA MET A 293 0.71 -1.29 8.96
C MET A 293 1.03 -2.66 9.58
N TRP A 294 0.59 -3.75 8.97
CA TRP A 294 0.85 -5.11 9.47
C TRP A 294 2.32 -5.50 9.34
N ASN A 295 2.90 -5.24 8.16
CA ASN A 295 4.32 -5.49 7.91
C ASN A 295 5.21 -4.64 8.83
N ALA A 296 4.77 -3.44 9.22
CA ALA A 296 5.50 -2.60 10.16
C ALA A 296 5.62 -3.24 11.56
N PHE A 297 4.58 -3.91 12.05
CA PHE A 297 4.64 -4.67 13.31
C PHE A 297 5.65 -5.83 13.22
N ASP A 298 5.73 -6.48 12.07
CA ASP A 298 6.61 -7.63 11.85
C ASP A 298 8.08 -7.25 11.75
N ILE A 299 8.36 -6.11 11.12
CA ILE A 299 9.68 -5.48 11.16
C ILE A 299 10.07 -5.13 12.60
N CYS A 300 9.16 -4.52 13.36
CA CYS A 300 9.43 -4.13 14.74
C CYS A 300 9.75 -5.35 15.61
N PHE A 301 8.97 -6.41 15.48
CA PHE A 301 9.25 -7.68 16.15
C PHE A 301 10.60 -8.29 15.70
N THR A 302 10.91 -8.24 14.41
CA THR A 302 12.19 -8.71 13.86
C THR A 302 13.37 -7.94 14.47
N VAL A 303 13.25 -6.62 14.63
CA VAL A 303 14.28 -5.80 15.29
C VAL A 303 14.45 -6.18 16.76
N ILE A 304 13.36 -6.36 17.51
CA ILE A 304 13.40 -6.82 18.91
C ILE A 304 14.11 -8.18 19.00
N PHE A 305 13.77 -9.10 18.11
CA PHE A 305 14.42 -10.42 18.05
C PHE A 305 15.92 -10.32 17.76
N LEU A 306 16.36 -9.48 16.83
CA LEU A 306 17.79 -9.30 16.54
C LEU A 306 18.56 -8.69 17.72
N ILE A 307 17.94 -7.75 18.44
CA ILE A 307 18.51 -7.18 19.67
C ILE A 307 18.61 -8.27 20.75
N PHE A 308 17.53 -9.02 20.99
CA PHE A 308 17.54 -10.18 21.89
C PHE A 308 18.67 -11.16 21.53
N PHE A 309 18.74 -11.59 20.27
CA PHE A 309 19.73 -12.57 19.82
C PHE A 309 21.16 -12.08 20.05
N SER A 310 21.46 -10.83 19.67
CA SER A 310 22.81 -10.27 19.84
C SER A 310 23.21 -10.11 21.31
N LEU A 311 22.30 -9.66 22.17
CA LEU A 311 22.52 -9.58 23.62
C LEU A 311 22.68 -10.97 24.23
N ARG A 312 21.83 -11.93 23.84
CA ARG A 312 21.89 -13.30 24.35
C ARG A 312 23.20 -13.99 24.00
N MET A 313 23.67 -13.87 22.74
CA MET A 313 24.98 -14.39 22.33
C MET A 313 26.13 -13.74 23.09
N LYS A 314 26.06 -12.43 23.35
CA LYS A 314 27.06 -11.70 24.14
C LYS A 314 27.05 -12.12 25.61
N ALA A 315 25.87 -12.31 26.20
CA ALA A 315 25.70 -12.74 27.59
C ALA A 315 26.32 -14.12 27.81
N LEU A 316 26.07 -15.07 26.90
CA LEU A 316 26.63 -16.42 26.95
C LEU A 316 28.14 -16.43 26.77
N HIS A 317 28.68 -15.55 25.93
CA HIS A 317 30.14 -15.44 25.76
C HIS A 317 30.83 -14.87 27.01
N THR A 318 30.19 -13.90 27.67
CA THR A 318 30.75 -13.20 28.85
C THR A 318 30.38 -13.92 30.16
N ASN A 319 29.48 -14.90 30.12
CA ASN A 319 28.83 -15.53 31.27
C ASN A 319 28.17 -14.51 32.22
N ASP A 320 27.58 -13.45 31.63
CA ASP A 320 26.91 -12.38 32.36
C ASP A 320 25.40 -12.66 32.47
N LEU A 321 24.95 -12.99 33.69
CA LEU A 321 23.56 -13.32 33.99
C LEU A 321 22.63 -12.10 33.92
N GLU A 322 23.14 -10.89 34.20
CA GLU A 322 22.33 -9.67 34.16
C GLU A 322 22.01 -9.28 32.72
N LEU A 323 23.02 -9.34 31.84
CA LEU A 323 22.85 -9.07 30.41
C LEU A 323 21.89 -10.08 29.77
N SER A 324 21.98 -11.34 30.21
CA SER A 324 21.07 -12.42 29.82
C SER A 324 19.61 -12.15 30.25
N GLY A 325 19.40 -11.73 31.51
CA GLY A 325 18.08 -11.33 32.00
C GLY A 325 17.49 -10.17 31.19
N ALA A 326 18.30 -9.13 30.96
CA ALA A 326 17.91 -7.98 30.14
C ALA A 326 17.53 -8.37 28.70
N ALA A 327 18.18 -9.38 28.12
CA ALA A 327 17.80 -9.90 26.81
C ALA A 327 16.37 -10.48 26.83
N PHE A 328 16.05 -11.32 27.82
CA PHE A 328 14.70 -11.88 27.97
C PHE A 328 13.64 -10.81 28.27
N ASP A 329 13.98 -9.76 29.02
CA ASP A 329 13.10 -8.62 29.27
C ASP A 329 12.78 -7.86 27.98
N ILE A 330 13.79 -7.62 27.12
CA ILE A 330 13.59 -7.01 25.80
C ILE A 330 12.74 -7.92 24.90
N LEU A 331 12.99 -9.24 24.92
CA LEU A 331 12.18 -10.19 24.18
C LEU A 331 10.72 -10.19 24.65
N ALA A 332 10.47 -10.02 25.95
CA ALA A 332 9.13 -9.93 26.51
C ALA A 332 8.33 -8.74 25.95
N CYS A 333 8.98 -7.62 25.67
CA CYS A 333 8.35 -6.48 24.99
C CYS A 333 7.79 -6.85 23.60
N GLY A 334 8.37 -7.86 22.92
CA GLY A 334 7.84 -8.39 21.66
C GLY A 334 6.46 -9.02 21.80
N GLY A 335 6.08 -9.49 23.00
CA GLY A 335 4.74 -10.01 23.30
C GLY A 335 3.64 -8.96 23.12
N CYS A 336 3.95 -7.69 23.39
CA CYS A 336 3.03 -6.57 23.15
C CYS A 336 2.72 -6.35 21.66
N ILE A 337 3.52 -6.92 20.75
CA ILE A 337 3.32 -6.83 19.30
C ILE A 337 2.67 -8.10 18.75
N LEU A 338 3.21 -9.28 19.12
CA LEU A 338 2.72 -10.56 18.62
C LEU A 338 1.27 -10.87 19.07
N LEU A 339 0.91 -10.56 20.32
CA LEU A 339 -0.42 -10.89 20.83
C LEU A 339 -1.54 -10.11 20.15
N PRO A 340 -1.45 -8.77 19.97
CA PRO A 340 -2.42 -8.04 19.15
C PRO A 340 -2.45 -8.55 17.70
N ARG A 341 -1.31 -8.93 17.12
CA ARG A 341 -1.26 -9.46 15.75
C ARG A 341 -2.12 -10.71 15.57
N LEU A 342 -2.20 -11.60 16.57
CA LEU A 342 -3.08 -12.78 16.53
C LEU A 342 -4.56 -12.38 16.41
N VAL A 343 -4.99 -11.39 17.19
CA VAL A 343 -6.37 -10.87 17.15
C VAL A 343 -6.68 -10.40 15.73
N PHE A 344 -5.79 -9.64 15.11
CA PHE A 344 -6.00 -9.13 13.76
C PHE A 344 -6.08 -10.23 12.69
N TYR A 345 -5.31 -11.33 12.80
CA TYR A 345 -5.44 -12.49 11.91
C TYR A 345 -6.79 -13.20 12.03
N VAL A 346 -7.35 -13.28 13.24
CA VAL A 346 -8.65 -13.93 13.45
C VAL A 346 -9.82 -13.09 12.91
N PHE A 347 -9.68 -11.76 12.94
CA PHE A 347 -10.75 -10.84 12.54
C PHE A 347 -10.70 -10.37 11.07
N VAL A 348 -9.74 -10.84 10.24
CA VAL A 348 -9.46 -10.37 8.85
C VAL A 348 -10.71 -10.26 7.96
N ASN A 349 -11.70 -11.12 8.16
CA ASN A 349 -12.89 -11.19 7.30
C ASN A 349 -13.97 -10.15 7.62
N HIS A 350 -13.77 -9.29 8.61
CA HIS A 350 -14.73 -8.25 8.96
C HIS A 350 -14.26 -6.88 8.49
N VAL A 351 -15.14 -6.17 7.78
CA VAL A 351 -14.97 -4.77 7.31
C VAL A 351 -14.49 -3.82 8.42
N ILE A 352 -14.76 -4.20 9.68
CA ILE A 352 -14.35 -3.53 10.91
C ILE A 352 -12.84 -3.23 10.95
N ILE A 353 -11.99 -4.10 10.42
CA ILE A 353 -10.53 -3.87 10.47
C ILE A 353 -10.12 -2.66 9.62
N LEU A 354 -10.72 -2.47 8.45
CA LEU A 354 -10.38 -1.34 7.58
C LEU A 354 -10.75 -0.01 8.26
N SER A 355 -11.89 0.04 8.95
CA SER A 355 -12.27 1.20 9.76
C SER A 355 -11.35 1.38 10.97
N LEU A 356 -10.98 0.30 11.66
CA LEU A 356 -10.12 0.37 12.83
C LEU A 356 -8.72 0.91 12.47
N GLN A 357 -8.16 0.50 11.33
CA GLN A 357 -6.90 1.05 10.83
C GLN A 357 -6.97 2.56 10.60
N ALA A 358 -8.04 3.05 9.98
CA ALA A 358 -8.25 4.48 9.77
C ALA A 358 -8.35 5.22 11.12
N MET A 359 -9.10 4.66 12.08
CA MET A 359 -9.25 5.24 13.42
C MET A 359 -7.94 5.25 14.21
N ILE A 360 -7.10 4.21 14.09
CA ILE A 360 -5.78 4.18 14.74
C ILE A 360 -4.87 5.28 14.17
N ALA A 361 -4.89 5.50 12.86
CA ALA A 361 -4.10 6.58 12.25
C ALA A 361 -4.52 7.96 12.78
N GLU A 362 -5.82 8.24 12.86
CA GLU A 362 -6.35 9.46 13.45
C GLU A 362 -5.99 9.59 14.93
N TYR A 363 -6.07 8.48 15.68
CA TYR A 363 -5.71 8.43 17.10
C TYR A 363 -4.22 8.71 17.33
N VAL A 364 -3.31 8.18 16.50
CA VAL A 364 -1.87 8.45 16.62
C VAL A 364 -1.56 9.93 16.36
N ILE A 365 -2.21 10.55 15.37
CA ILE A 365 -2.09 12.00 15.11
C ILE A 365 -2.56 12.79 16.32
N PHE A 366 -3.69 12.39 16.91
CA PHE A 366 -4.23 13.01 18.11
C PHE A 366 -3.28 12.87 19.32
N ILE A 367 -2.79 11.66 19.61
CA ILE A 367 -1.84 11.40 20.71
C ILE A 367 -0.52 12.14 20.49
N GLY A 368 0.00 12.18 19.27
CA GLY A 368 1.20 12.96 18.94
C GLY A 368 1.01 14.44 19.20
N THR A 369 -0.14 15.00 18.81
CA THR A 369 -0.51 16.39 19.11
C THR A 369 -0.60 16.62 20.61
N ALA A 370 -1.25 15.73 21.35
CA ALA A 370 -1.35 15.81 22.80
C ALA A 370 0.04 15.74 23.46
N ALA A 371 0.92 14.84 23.04
CA ALA A 371 2.27 14.71 23.56
C ALA A 371 3.09 16.00 23.35
N ILE A 372 2.98 16.64 22.18
CA ILE A 372 3.61 17.94 21.92
C ILE A 372 3.08 19.00 22.89
N CYS A 373 1.76 19.10 23.06
CA CYS A 373 1.16 20.04 24.01
C CYS A 373 1.61 19.79 25.46
N PHE A 374 1.62 18.53 25.91
CA PHE A 374 2.05 18.17 27.26
C PHE A 374 3.56 18.33 27.46
N SER A 375 4.38 18.14 26.42
CA SER A 375 5.82 18.37 26.49
C SER A 375 6.14 19.84 26.81
N GLY A 376 5.37 20.79 26.25
CA GLY A 376 5.49 22.21 26.59
C GLY A 376 5.17 22.50 28.06
N LEU A 377 4.13 21.87 28.61
CA LEU A 377 3.79 21.96 30.03
C LEU A 377 4.86 21.31 30.93
N LEU A 378 5.38 20.14 30.53
CA LEU A 378 6.47 19.47 31.24
C LEU A 378 7.74 20.33 31.26
N PHE A 379 8.06 20.99 30.13
CA PHE A 379 9.22 21.87 30.03
C PHE A 379 9.06 23.10 30.93
N THR A 380 7.89 23.74 30.97
CA THR A 380 7.68 24.90 31.86
C THR A 380 7.74 24.51 33.33
N LEU A 381 7.14 23.37 33.72
CA LEU A 381 7.24 22.84 35.08
C LEU A 381 8.69 22.47 35.45
N TRP A 382 9.43 21.86 34.53
CA TRP A 382 10.85 21.55 34.71
C TRP A 382 11.67 22.81 34.96
N VAL A 383 11.46 23.87 34.16
CA VAL A 383 12.17 25.14 34.31
C VAL A 383 11.85 25.83 35.64
N LEU A 384 10.58 25.86 36.04
CA LEU A 384 10.17 26.44 37.34
C LEU A 384 10.71 25.65 38.54
N GLY A 385 10.92 24.34 38.38
CA GLY A 385 11.51 23.47 39.39
C GLY A 385 13.04 23.56 39.51
N MET A 386 13.72 24.27 38.60
CA MET A 386 15.18 24.43 38.70
C MET A 386 15.56 25.41 39.83
N PRO A 387 16.42 25.01 40.78
CA PRO A 387 16.75 25.83 41.94
C PRO A 387 17.43 27.17 41.60
N SER A 388 18.01 27.30 40.41
CA SER A 388 18.67 28.53 39.94
C SER A 388 17.70 29.67 39.58
N THR A 389 16.44 29.38 39.22
CA THR A 389 15.45 30.43 38.93
C THR A 389 14.80 30.99 40.21
N PHE A 390 14.82 30.23 41.31
CA PHE A 390 14.30 30.71 42.59
C PHE A 390 15.20 31.82 43.14
N HIS A 391 16.52 31.64 43.11
CA HIS A 391 17.47 32.68 43.53
C HIS A 391 17.43 33.93 42.65
N ALA A 392 17.32 33.80 41.33
CA ALA A 392 17.21 34.97 40.44
C ALA A 392 15.92 35.76 40.64
N PHE A 393 14.81 35.09 40.98
CA PHE A 393 13.55 35.76 41.31
C PHE A 393 13.60 36.41 42.70
N GLU A 394 14.22 35.75 43.68
CA GLU A 394 14.45 36.31 45.01
C GLU A 394 15.37 37.55 44.95
N GLU A 395 16.43 37.52 44.13
CA GLU A 395 17.35 38.66 43.92
C GLU A 395 16.64 39.85 43.24
N LEU A 396 15.79 39.60 42.23
CA LEU A 396 14.96 40.62 41.55
C LEU A 396 13.86 41.20 42.46
N VAL A 397 13.27 40.38 43.33
CA VAL A 397 12.31 40.84 44.33
C VAL A 397 13.01 41.67 45.41
N THR A 398 14.19 41.27 45.88
CA THR A 398 14.97 42.07 46.85
C THR A 398 15.42 43.41 46.26
N LEU A 399 15.85 43.45 45.00
CA LEU A 399 16.22 44.69 44.29
C LEU A 399 15.04 45.64 44.07
N THR A 400 13.80 45.15 44.02
CA THR A 400 12.59 45.97 43.87
C THR A 400 11.97 46.39 45.20
N THR A 401 12.27 45.69 46.31
CA THR A 401 11.79 46.03 47.65
C THR A 401 12.79 46.84 48.50
N ASP A 402 14.01 47.07 48.03
CA ASP A 402 14.99 47.90 48.73
C ASP A 402 14.60 49.40 48.70
N PRO A 403 14.36 50.05 49.85
CA PRO A 403 13.92 51.44 49.91
C PRO A 403 14.99 52.45 49.43
N LEU A 404 16.25 52.02 49.26
CA LEU A 404 17.35 52.87 48.78
C LEU A 404 17.32 53.08 47.24
N PHE A 405 16.84 52.11 46.46
CA PHE A 405 16.77 52.23 45.00
C PHE A 405 15.65 53.19 44.55
N ILE A 406 14.54 53.21 45.30
CA ILE A 406 13.43 54.15 45.11
C ILE A 406 13.85 55.59 45.48
N GLN A 407 14.76 55.75 46.45
CA GLN A 407 15.25 57.08 46.84
C GLN A 407 16.24 57.66 45.81
N GLN A 408 17.13 56.83 45.24
CA GLN A 408 18.07 57.29 44.22
C GLN A 408 17.38 57.67 42.90
N HIS A 409 16.36 56.92 42.48
CA HIS A 409 15.63 57.22 41.24
C HIS A 409 14.67 58.42 41.35
N ASN A 410 14.16 58.73 42.56
CA ASN A 410 13.34 59.94 42.80
C ASN A 410 14.17 61.22 43.00
N ILE A 411 15.43 61.13 43.41
CA ILE A 411 16.33 62.29 43.51
C ILE A 411 16.77 62.76 42.11
N GLU A 412 17.01 61.86 41.16
CA GLU A 412 17.35 62.22 39.77
C GLU A 412 16.18 62.85 38.98
N ARG A 413 14.91 62.55 39.34
CA ARG A 413 13.74 63.13 38.66
C ARG A 413 13.28 64.48 39.20
N SER A 414 13.72 64.90 40.38
CA SER A 414 13.20 66.10 41.05
C SER A 414 14.04 67.38 40.88
N HIS A 415 15.25 67.32 40.28
CA HIS A 415 16.04 68.52 39.94
C HIS A 415 16.74 68.44 38.57
N PRO A 416 16.08 68.82 37.47
CA PRO A 416 16.71 68.90 36.15
C PRO A 416 17.37 70.26 35.82
N GLN A 417 17.54 71.20 36.77
CA GLN A 417 17.97 72.59 36.46
C GLN A 417 19.05 73.23 37.36
N MET A 418 19.98 72.47 37.96
CA MET A 418 21.08 73.09 38.70
C MET A 418 22.47 72.51 38.41
N THR A 419 22.78 72.32 37.12
CA THR A 419 24.16 72.06 36.65
C THR A 419 24.49 72.79 35.34
N ARG A 420 23.86 73.95 35.11
CA ARG A 420 24.19 74.86 33.99
C ARG A 420 24.99 76.11 34.38
N PHE A 421 25.46 76.23 35.63
CA PHE A 421 26.13 77.45 36.11
C PHE A 421 27.43 77.19 36.89
N LEU A 422 28.32 76.32 36.42
CA LEU A 422 29.75 76.37 36.75
C LEU A 422 30.60 75.84 35.58
N GLN A 423 30.38 76.39 34.39
CA GLN A 423 31.28 76.24 33.25
C GLN A 423 31.61 77.64 32.71
N HIS A 424 32.14 78.50 33.57
CA HIS A 424 32.89 79.72 33.24
C HIS A 424 33.46 80.33 34.52
N SER A 425 34.62 79.82 34.96
CA SER A 425 35.73 80.53 35.63
C SER A 425 36.86 79.53 35.85
#